data_AF-A0A2E0YEJ9-F1
#
_entry.id   AF-A0A2E0YEJ9-F1
#
_cell.length_a   1.000
_cell.length_b   1.000
_cell.length_c   1.000
_cell.angle_alpha   90.00
_cell.angle_beta   90.00
_cell.angle_gamma   90.00
#
_symmetry.space_group_name_H-M   'P 1'
#
loop_
_entity.id
_entity.type
_entity.pdbx_description
1 polymer ?
#
loop_
_entity_poly.entity_id
_entity_poly.type
_entity_poly.pdbx_seq_one_letter_code
_entity_poly.pdbx_strand_id
1 'polypeptide(L)'
;MLKPPPLDNTSSMNLAKLREWIGMHTLSDGSIINDTIDLNQCVPMLLIGELSNPCRLNDIGIERLPIIPVRLEHLARTWADGLDAREVQPGVHHVTLASSPGWWELTHLTLAPLSDLKTMTSWLNNGRQGTWKPVKLAEGNIRVIEEYTIIPPATSSMNWDGEYETVNEPMPKIKGPELELAEVFVPIHTNYGCYDSRGKIIRCAHVGQRKFHEDFFRKGSSKKWDNILKIR
;
A
#
# COMPACT_ATOMS: atom_id res chain seq x y z
N MET A 1 11.61 17.82 -4.89
CA MET A 1 10.18 17.42 -4.81
C MET A 1 9.70 17.20 -6.23
N LEU A 2 9.11 16.05 -6.52
CA LEU A 2 8.54 15.72 -7.83
C LEU A 2 7.41 16.70 -8.15
N LYS A 3 7.44 17.32 -9.33
CA LYS A 3 6.35 18.18 -9.80
C LYS A 3 5.45 17.39 -10.76
N PRO A 4 4.16 17.22 -10.46
CA PRO A 4 3.26 16.49 -11.33
C PRO A 4 2.89 17.32 -12.57
N PRO A 5 2.73 16.68 -13.75
CA PRO A 5 2.02 17.29 -14.85
C PRO A 5 0.51 17.40 -14.50
N PRO A 6 -0.26 18.25 -15.21
CA PRO A 6 -1.70 18.34 -15.00
C PRO A 6 -2.38 16.96 -15.08
N LEU A 7 -3.28 16.69 -14.15
CA LEU A 7 -4.04 15.46 -14.16
C LEU A 7 -5.26 15.61 -15.08
N ASP A 8 -5.45 14.65 -15.99
CA ASP A 8 -6.63 14.62 -16.86
C ASP A 8 -7.92 14.49 -16.03
N ASN A 9 -8.99 15.16 -16.45
CA ASN A 9 -10.32 15.08 -15.83
C ASN A 9 -11.04 13.73 -16.08
N THR A 10 -10.32 12.68 -16.47
CA THR A 10 -10.87 11.34 -16.70
C THR A 10 -11.17 10.65 -15.38
N SER A 11 -12.29 9.91 -15.33
CA SER A 11 -12.69 9.16 -14.13
C SER A 11 -11.83 7.92 -13.86
N SER A 12 -11.27 7.32 -14.91
CA SER A 12 -10.44 6.11 -14.83
C SER A 12 -9.24 6.18 -15.76
N MET A 13 -8.21 5.41 -15.43
CA MET A 13 -6.94 5.34 -16.16
C MET A 13 -6.45 3.89 -16.21
N ASN A 14 -5.84 3.51 -17.32
CA ASN A 14 -5.17 2.21 -17.46
C ASN A 14 -3.67 2.35 -17.19
N LEU A 15 -2.96 1.23 -17.12
CA LEU A 15 -1.53 1.21 -16.81
C LEU A 15 -0.67 1.98 -17.85
N ALA A 16 -1.07 2.01 -19.12
CA ALA A 16 -0.34 2.73 -20.16
C ALA A 16 -0.40 4.25 -19.92
N LYS A 17 -1.59 4.79 -19.67
CA LYS A 17 -1.78 6.21 -19.34
C LYS A 17 -1.12 6.59 -18.01
N LEU A 18 -1.13 5.69 -17.03
CA LEU A 18 -0.43 5.92 -15.75
C LEU A 18 1.09 6.07 -15.98
N ARG A 19 1.69 5.22 -16.82
CA ARG A 19 3.11 5.32 -17.18
C ARG A 19 3.42 6.64 -17.85
N GLU A 20 2.59 7.04 -18.81
CA GLU A 20 2.75 8.32 -19.52
C GLU A 20 2.70 9.50 -18.54
N TRP A 21 1.68 9.54 -17.67
CA TRP A 21 1.52 10.61 -16.69
C TRP A 21 2.68 10.66 -15.68
N ILE A 22 3.14 9.51 -15.16
CA ILE A 22 4.29 9.46 -14.25
C ILE A 22 5.57 9.88 -14.97
N GLY A 23 5.78 9.44 -16.22
CA GLY A 23 6.95 9.76 -17.02
C GLY A 23 7.16 11.24 -17.28
N MET A 24 6.08 12.01 -17.26
CA MET A 24 6.09 13.47 -17.46
C MET A 24 6.31 14.28 -16.18
N HIS A 25 6.52 13.64 -15.01
CA HIS A 25 6.86 14.36 -13.79
C HIS A 25 8.25 15.00 -13.91
N THR A 26 8.38 16.24 -13.43
CA THR A 26 9.65 16.95 -13.40
C THR A 26 10.39 16.70 -12.09
N LEU A 27 11.67 16.32 -12.20
CA LEU A 27 12.61 16.19 -11.10
C LEU A 27 13.10 17.55 -10.61
N SER A 28 13.85 17.55 -9.49
CA SER A 28 14.38 18.80 -8.91
C SER A 28 15.41 19.51 -9.78
N ASP A 29 16.09 18.78 -10.68
CA ASP A 29 17.07 19.30 -11.62
C ASP A 29 16.45 19.78 -12.95
N GLY A 30 15.13 19.65 -13.11
CA GLY A 30 14.40 20.05 -14.31
C GLY A 30 14.24 18.97 -15.38
N SER A 31 14.91 17.82 -15.24
CA SER A 31 14.69 16.66 -16.12
C SER A 31 13.32 16.01 -15.85
N ILE A 32 12.79 15.24 -16.79
CA ILE A 32 11.57 14.46 -16.56
C ILE A 32 11.91 13.00 -16.24
N ILE A 33 10.99 12.29 -15.56
CA ILE A 33 11.23 10.89 -15.17
C ILE A 33 11.63 10.01 -16.35
N ASN A 34 10.98 10.16 -17.51
CA ASN A 34 11.30 9.37 -18.70
C ASN A 34 12.72 9.59 -19.24
N ASP A 35 13.40 10.68 -18.89
CA ASP A 35 14.81 10.90 -19.26
C ASP A 35 15.76 10.05 -18.41
N THR A 36 15.28 9.57 -17.26
CA THR A 36 16.10 8.90 -16.24
C THR A 36 15.75 7.43 -16.05
N ILE A 37 14.49 7.05 -16.29
CA ILE A 37 13.96 5.70 -16.10
C ILE A 37 13.09 5.34 -17.29
N ASP A 38 13.40 4.19 -17.92
CA ASP A 38 12.50 3.60 -18.91
C ASP A 38 11.29 2.98 -18.20
N LEU A 39 10.23 3.78 -18.05
CA LEU A 39 9.01 3.34 -17.40
C LEU A 39 8.32 2.20 -18.14
N ASN A 40 8.65 1.88 -19.40
CA ASN A 40 8.07 0.72 -20.10
C ASN A 40 8.59 -0.61 -19.54
N GLN A 41 9.78 -0.62 -18.94
CA GLN A 41 10.37 -1.81 -18.30
C GLN A 41 9.96 -1.96 -16.83
N CYS A 42 9.22 -0.99 -16.30
CA CYS A 42 8.77 -1.00 -14.92
C CYS A 42 7.44 -1.74 -14.75
N VAL A 43 7.09 -2.08 -13.53
CA VAL A 43 5.76 -2.57 -13.15
C VAL A 43 5.23 -1.75 -11.97
N PRO A 44 3.92 -1.51 -11.90
CA PRO A 44 3.34 -0.76 -10.80
C PRO A 44 3.33 -1.61 -9.52
N MET A 45 3.70 -0.99 -8.40
CA MET A 45 3.64 -1.63 -7.09
C MET A 45 3.13 -0.66 -6.03
N LEU A 46 2.20 -1.12 -5.20
CA LEU A 46 1.73 -0.39 -4.04
C LEU A 46 2.81 -0.43 -2.95
N LEU A 47 3.23 0.74 -2.49
CA LEU A 47 4.18 0.88 -1.39
C LEU A 47 3.40 0.96 -0.08
N ILE A 48 3.64 0.01 0.82
CA ILE A 48 3.03 -0.04 2.15
C ILE A 48 4.09 -0.18 3.24
N GLY A 49 3.77 0.28 4.45
CA GLY A 49 4.67 0.19 5.60
C GLY A 49 5.99 0.89 5.36
N GLU A 50 7.09 0.20 5.65
CA GLU A 50 8.43 0.75 5.50
C GLU A 50 8.83 1.01 4.04
N LEU A 51 8.25 0.30 3.06
CA LEU A 51 8.53 0.54 1.64
C LEU A 51 7.97 1.89 1.16
N SER A 52 7.05 2.50 1.91
CA SER A 52 6.59 3.87 1.64
C SER A 52 7.59 4.93 2.11
N ASN A 53 8.68 4.56 2.81
CA ASN A 53 9.71 5.48 3.28
C ASN A 53 10.86 5.56 2.26
N PRO A 54 11.11 6.73 1.63
CA PRO A 54 12.20 6.91 0.68
C PRO A 54 13.58 6.54 1.24
N CYS A 55 13.83 6.83 2.52
CA CYS A 55 15.10 6.48 3.16
C CYS A 55 15.29 4.97 3.23
N ARG A 56 14.21 4.21 3.51
CA ARG A 56 14.28 2.75 3.53
C ARG A 56 14.56 2.17 2.14
N LEU A 57 13.95 2.73 1.10
CA LEU A 57 14.24 2.33 -0.27
C LEU A 57 15.72 2.59 -0.62
N ASN A 58 16.25 3.73 -0.21
CA ASN A 58 17.66 4.06 -0.37
C ASN A 58 18.60 3.07 0.37
N ASP A 59 18.26 2.69 1.60
CA ASP A 59 19.05 1.72 2.39
C ASP A 59 19.18 0.35 1.70
N ILE A 60 18.19 -0.03 0.87
CA ILE A 60 18.18 -1.28 0.10
C ILE A 60 18.67 -1.10 -1.34
N GLY A 61 19.30 0.05 -1.64
CA GLY A 61 19.91 0.35 -2.94
C GLY A 61 18.94 0.80 -4.02
N ILE A 62 17.76 1.29 -3.64
CA ILE A 62 16.70 1.75 -4.55
C ILE A 62 16.51 3.26 -4.39
N GLU A 63 17.20 4.04 -5.22
CA GLU A 63 17.30 5.50 -5.01
C GLU A 63 16.35 6.34 -5.87
N ARG A 64 15.95 5.83 -7.03
CA ARG A 64 15.36 6.66 -8.10
C ARG A 64 13.87 6.41 -8.37
N LEU A 65 13.21 5.59 -7.56
CA LEU A 65 11.81 5.24 -7.83
C LEU A 65 10.86 6.44 -7.69
N PRO A 66 9.92 6.63 -8.63
CA PRO A 66 8.81 7.55 -8.41
C PRO A 66 7.96 7.07 -7.23
N ILE A 67 7.72 7.95 -6.27
CA ILE A 67 6.81 7.70 -5.15
C ILE A 67 5.63 8.65 -5.33
N ILE A 68 4.52 8.11 -5.81
CA ILE A 68 3.33 8.87 -6.18
C ILE A 68 2.29 8.69 -5.08
N PRO A 69 1.76 9.78 -4.50
CA PRO A 69 0.65 9.69 -3.55
C PRO A 69 -0.59 9.14 -4.25
N VAL A 70 -1.25 8.18 -3.64
CA VAL A 70 -2.53 7.65 -4.11
C VAL A 70 -3.47 7.43 -2.94
N ARG A 71 -4.76 7.57 -3.19
CA ARG A 71 -5.79 7.11 -2.26
C ARG A 71 -6.07 5.64 -2.53
N LEU A 72 -5.85 4.79 -1.54
CA LEU A 72 -6.31 3.40 -1.54
C LEU A 72 -7.80 3.38 -1.23
N GLU A 73 -8.60 2.63 -1.99
CA GLU A 73 -10.05 2.51 -1.81
C GLU A 73 -10.46 1.04 -1.64
N HIS A 74 -11.42 0.82 -0.73
CA HIS A 74 -12.02 -0.49 -0.38
C HIS A 74 -11.07 -1.52 0.26
N LEU A 75 -9.83 -1.14 0.50
CA LEU A 75 -8.83 -1.92 1.24
C LEU A 75 -8.22 -1.06 2.33
N ALA A 76 -7.91 -1.66 3.47
CA ALA A 76 -7.23 -0.98 4.57
C ALA A 76 -5.81 -1.53 4.77
N ARG A 77 -4.87 -0.66 5.12
CA ARG A 77 -3.56 -1.03 5.65
C ARG A 77 -3.71 -1.48 7.10
N THR A 78 -3.13 -2.64 7.39
CA THR A 78 -3.26 -3.30 8.69
C THR A 78 -1.92 -3.84 9.15
N TRP A 79 -1.81 -4.17 10.43
CA TRP A 79 -0.62 -4.83 10.95
C TRP A 79 -0.62 -6.31 10.59
N ALA A 80 0.51 -6.81 10.10
CA ALA A 80 0.76 -8.24 9.98
C ALA A 80 1.01 -8.85 11.36
N ASP A 81 0.59 -10.09 11.60
CA ASP A 81 0.90 -10.86 12.81
C ASP A 81 2.30 -11.51 12.68
N GLY A 82 3.29 -10.70 12.31
CA GLY A 82 4.67 -11.09 12.10
C GLY A 82 5.61 -10.04 12.65
N LEU A 83 6.49 -10.46 13.56
CA LEU A 83 7.58 -9.64 14.08
C LEU A 83 8.80 -9.73 13.18
N ASP A 84 9.38 -8.57 12.89
CA ASP A 84 10.66 -8.42 12.24
C ASP A 84 11.73 -8.01 13.24
N ALA A 85 12.61 -8.96 13.55
CA ALA A 85 13.67 -8.81 14.54
C ALA A 85 14.85 -7.93 14.08
N ARG A 86 14.86 -7.44 12.84
CA ARG A 86 15.93 -6.53 12.35
C ARG A 86 15.94 -5.19 13.06
N GLU A 87 14.76 -4.71 13.43
CA GLU A 87 14.57 -3.37 13.96
C GLU A 87 14.01 -3.46 15.38
N VAL A 88 14.77 -2.95 16.36
CA VAL A 88 14.44 -2.96 17.80
C VAL A 88 14.22 -4.39 18.36
N GLN A 89 14.52 -4.61 19.64
CA GLN A 89 14.26 -5.89 20.32
C GLN A 89 13.30 -5.62 21.48
N PRO A 90 12.05 -6.16 21.45
CA PRO A 90 11.48 -7.03 20.41
C PRO A 90 11.22 -6.31 19.08
N GLY A 91 11.18 -7.09 17.99
CA GLY A 91 11.07 -6.62 16.61
C GLY A 91 9.85 -5.75 16.26
N VAL A 92 9.84 -5.21 15.04
CA VAL A 92 8.73 -4.38 14.52
C VAL A 92 7.67 -5.19 13.78
N HIS A 93 6.41 -4.78 13.86
CA HIS A 93 5.35 -5.34 13.02
C HIS A 93 5.29 -4.63 11.67
N HIS A 94 5.18 -5.42 10.60
CA HIS A 94 5.02 -4.92 9.24
C HIS A 94 3.58 -4.58 8.90
N VAL A 95 3.40 -3.81 7.81
CA VAL A 95 2.09 -3.41 7.29
C VAL A 95 1.71 -4.29 6.11
N THR A 96 0.49 -4.82 6.11
CA THR A 96 -0.13 -5.54 4.99
C THR A 96 -1.52 -4.96 4.69
N LEU A 97 -2.35 -5.65 3.90
CA LEU A 97 -3.69 -5.20 3.54
C LEU A 97 -4.79 -6.16 4.03
N ALA A 98 -5.99 -5.60 4.20
CA ALA A 98 -7.23 -6.36 4.39
C ALA A 98 -8.37 -5.75 3.58
N SER A 99 -9.31 -6.59 3.12
CA SER A 99 -10.55 -6.11 2.51
C SER A 99 -11.36 -5.30 3.54
N SER A 100 -11.80 -4.12 3.13
CA SER A 100 -12.57 -3.20 3.96
C SER A 100 -13.48 -2.36 3.05
N PRO A 101 -14.60 -2.92 2.56
CA PRO A 101 -15.51 -2.22 1.66
C PRO A 101 -15.91 -0.84 2.19
N GLY A 102 -15.87 0.15 1.30
CA GLY A 102 -16.11 1.56 1.64
C GLY A 102 -14.97 2.31 2.33
N TRP A 103 -13.84 1.66 2.66
CA TRP A 103 -12.68 2.33 3.26
C TRP A 103 -11.89 3.19 2.28
N TRP A 104 -11.21 4.22 2.78
CA TRP A 104 -10.23 5.00 2.02
C TRP A 104 -9.05 5.45 2.90
N GLU A 105 -7.84 5.52 2.35
CA GLU A 105 -6.69 6.13 3.03
C GLU A 105 -5.56 6.54 2.08
N LEU A 106 -4.67 7.42 2.54
CA LEU A 106 -3.45 7.75 1.80
C LEU A 106 -2.44 6.59 1.84
N THR A 107 -1.90 6.26 0.67
CA THR A 107 -0.70 5.44 0.53
C THR A 107 0.13 5.92 -0.66
N HIS A 108 1.11 5.14 -1.09
CA HIS A 108 1.95 5.49 -2.23
C HIS A 108 1.99 4.37 -3.26
N LEU A 109 2.17 4.76 -4.51
CA LEU A 109 2.39 3.91 -5.67
C LEU A 109 3.79 4.19 -6.22
N THR A 110 4.43 3.16 -6.75
CA THR A 110 5.63 3.30 -7.56
C THR A 110 5.51 2.55 -8.87
N LEU A 111 6.36 2.90 -9.84
CA LEU A 111 6.70 2.04 -10.97
C LEU A 111 8.17 1.67 -10.85
N ALA A 112 8.42 0.37 -10.69
CA ALA A 112 9.76 -0.15 -10.44
C ALA A 112 10.13 -1.23 -11.45
N PRO A 113 11.40 -1.32 -11.88
CA PRO A 113 11.90 -2.50 -12.59
C PRO A 113 11.65 -3.79 -11.81
N LEU A 114 11.54 -4.92 -12.50
CA LEU A 114 11.34 -6.22 -11.84
C LEU A 114 12.49 -6.59 -10.88
N SER A 115 13.71 -6.10 -11.11
CA SER A 115 14.84 -6.26 -10.18
C SER A 115 14.55 -5.62 -8.83
N ASP A 116 14.05 -4.40 -8.84
CA ASP A 116 13.81 -3.59 -7.64
C ASP A 116 12.62 -4.15 -6.86
N LEU A 117 11.60 -4.66 -7.56
CA LEU A 117 10.48 -5.37 -6.93
C LEU A 117 10.95 -6.64 -6.21
N LYS A 118 11.91 -7.38 -6.78
CA LYS A 118 12.54 -8.53 -6.11
C LYS A 118 13.35 -8.08 -4.89
N THR A 119 14.10 -6.98 -4.99
CA THR A 119 14.85 -6.41 -3.87
C THR A 119 13.92 -5.99 -2.72
N MET A 120 12.85 -5.25 -3.00
CA MET A 120 11.82 -4.86 -2.02
C MET A 120 11.16 -6.08 -1.36
N THR A 121 10.78 -7.09 -2.16
CA THR A 121 10.16 -8.32 -1.64
C THR A 121 11.16 -9.14 -0.79
N SER A 122 12.41 -9.23 -1.23
CA SER A 122 13.48 -9.92 -0.49
C SER A 122 13.76 -9.22 0.84
N TRP A 123 13.77 -7.89 0.84
CA TRP A 123 13.87 -7.09 2.05
C TRP A 123 12.74 -7.42 3.02
N LEU A 124 11.47 -7.38 2.60
CA LEU A 124 10.35 -7.73 3.47
C LEU A 124 10.43 -9.16 4.02
N ASN A 125 10.95 -10.11 3.23
CA ASN A 125 11.11 -11.51 3.65
C ASN A 125 12.13 -11.69 4.79
N ASN A 126 13.07 -10.76 4.99
CA ASN A 126 14.08 -10.84 6.05
C ASN A 126 14.73 -12.23 6.18
N GLY A 127 15.23 -12.77 5.05
CA GLY A 127 15.84 -14.10 4.99
C GLY A 127 14.88 -15.29 5.08
N ARG A 128 13.59 -15.07 5.33
CA ARG A 128 12.54 -16.11 5.34
C ARG A 128 11.79 -16.15 4.02
N GLN A 129 12.24 -17.00 3.10
CA GLN A 129 11.61 -17.13 1.79
C GLN A 129 10.10 -17.41 1.88
N GLY A 130 9.34 -16.75 1.01
CA GLY A 130 7.91 -17.00 0.83
C GLY A 130 6.98 -16.33 1.83
N THR A 131 7.50 -15.63 2.84
CA THR A 131 6.73 -14.90 3.87
C THR A 131 6.00 -13.69 3.29
N TRP A 132 6.59 -13.06 2.28
CA TRP A 132 6.00 -11.98 1.50
C TRP A 132 5.96 -12.35 0.04
N LYS A 133 4.81 -12.08 -0.60
CA LYS A 133 4.63 -12.27 -2.03
C LYS A 133 4.02 -11.02 -2.67
N PRO A 134 4.53 -10.57 -3.82
CA PRO A 134 3.84 -9.60 -4.64
C PRO A 134 2.69 -10.29 -5.38
N VAL A 135 1.48 -9.79 -5.21
CA VAL A 135 0.26 -10.35 -5.82
C VAL A 135 -0.54 -9.26 -6.52
N LYS A 136 -1.44 -9.66 -7.41
CA LYS A 136 -2.45 -8.76 -7.98
C LYS A 136 -3.80 -9.06 -7.32
N LEU A 137 -4.49 -8.03 -6.87
CA LEU A 137 -5.76 -8.19 -6.16
C LEU A 137 -6.93 -8.12 -7.15
N ALA A 138 -7.94 -8.94 -6.91
CA ALA A 138 -9.22 -8.94 -7.64
C ALA A 138 -10.25 -8.00 -6.97
N GLU A 139 -9.81 -7.15 -6.04
CA GLU A 139 -10.64 -6.17 -5.35
C GLU A 139 -9.83 -4.92 -5.02
N GLY A 140 -10.55 -3.84 -4.73
CA GLY A 140 -9.95 -2.54 -4.42
C GLY A 140 -9.42 -1.81 -5.64
N ASN A 141 -9.21 -0.51 -5.45
CA ASN A 141 -8.63 0.35 -6.46
C ASN A 141 -7.74 1.39 -5.78
N ILE A 142 -6.96 2.09 -6.59
CA ILE A 142 -6.24 3.29 -6.18
C ILE A 142 -6.69 4.47 -7.03
N ARG A 143 -6.72 5.66 -6.43
CA ARG A 143 -6.96 6.91 -7.14
C ARG A 143 -5.72 7.78 -7.07
N VAL A 144 -5.30 8.32 -8.22
CA VAL A 144 -4.24 9.33 -8.26
C VAL A 144 -4.82 10.62 -7.71
N ILE A 145 -4.09 11.27 -6.79
CA ILE A 145 -4.56 12.45 -6.07
C ILE A 145 -3.56 13.59 -6.17
N GLU A 146 -4.05 14.81 -6.25
CA GLU A 146 -3.23 16.03 -6.10
C GLU A 146 -3.24 16.53 -4.64
N GLU A 147 -4.27 16.15 -3.87
CA GLU A 147 -4.44 16.51 -2.47
C GLU A 147 -3.81 15.45 -1.55
N TYR A 148 -2.84 15.88 -0.75
CA TYR A 148 -2.12 15.00 0.18
C TYR A 148 -2.86 14.79 1.51
N THR A 149 -3.90 15.60 1.79
CA THR A 149 -4.67 15.55 3.03
C THR A 149 -5.85 14.59 2.89
N ILE A 150 -5.57 13.28 2.89
CA ILE A 150 -6.63 12.26 2.96
C ILE A 150 -6.79 11.83 4.42
N ILE A 151 -7.92 12.18 5.01
CA ILE A 151 -8.32 11.71 6.34
C ILE A 151 -9.06 10.38 6.16
N PRO A 152 -8.56 9.26 6.71
CA PRO A 152 -9.25 7.97 6.63
C PRO A 152 -10.55 7.99 7.46
N PRO A 153 -11.49 7.06 7.22
CA PRO A 153 -12.73 6.97 8.00
C PRO A 153 -12.45 6.92 9.50
N ALA A 154 -13.31 7.55 10.30
CA ALA A 154 -13.17 7.50 11.76
C ALA A 154 -13.43 6.08 12.29
N THR A 155 -12.83 5.71 13.43
CA THR A 155 -13.11 4.40 14.08
C THR A 155 -14.60 4.24 14.40
N SER A 156 -15.30 5.32 14.74
CA SER A 156 -16.74 5.33 15.00
C SER A 156 -17.60 5.07 13.75
N SER A 157 -17.05 5.24 12.56
CA SER A 157 -17.74 5.00 11.29
C SER A 157 -17.68 3.53 10.86
N MET A 158 -16.96 2.68 11.61
CA MET A 158 -16.85 1.25 11.34
C MET A 158 -18.03 0.49 11.93
N ASN A 159 -18.62 -0.40 11.14
CA ASN A 159 -19.67 -1.31 11.56
C ASN A 159 -19.23 -2.77 11.36
N TRP A 160 -19.65 -3.66 12.25
CA TRP A 160 -19.42 -5.10 12.18
C TRP A 160 -20.75 -5.82 12.28
N ASP A 161 -21.09 -6.60 11.25
CA ASP A 161 -22.37 -7.34 11.19
C ASP A 161 -22.27 -8.77 11.75
N GLY A 162 -21.09 -9.21 12.19
CA GLY A 162 -20.83 -10.59 12.60
C GLY A 162 -19.90 -11.34 11.64
N GLU A 163 -19.78 -10.88 10.39
CA GLU A 163 -18.98 -11.52 9.33
C GLU A 163 -18.04 -10.55 8.62
N TYR A 164 -18.48 -9.32 8.36
CA TYR A 164 -17.73 -8.30 7.62
C TYR A 164 -17.72 -6.95 8.34
N GLU A 165 -16.59 -6.23 8.21
CA GLU A 165 -16.50 -4.83 8.62
C GLU A 165 -16.83 -3.93 7.43
N THR A 166 -17.74 -2.97 7.63
CA THR A 166 -18.12 -1.97 6.62
C THR A 166 -17.92 -0.56 7.14
N VAL A 167 -17.72 0.38 6.22
CA VAL A 167 -17.67 1.81 6.54
C VAL A 167 -19.05 2.42 6.31
N ASN A 168 -19.65 2.99 7.35
CA ASN A 168 -20.98 3.63 7.31
C ASN A 168 -20.93 5.12 6.95
N GLU A 169 -19.74 5.64 6.68
CA GLU A 169 -19.51 7.01 6.23
C GLU A 169 -19.33 7.03 4.70
N PRO A 170 -19.92 8.00 3.99
CA PRO A 170 -19.75 8.11 2.55
C PRO A 170 -18.31 8.51 2.22
N MET A 171 -17.68 7.76 1.31
CA MET A 171 -16.34 8.10 0.81
C MET A 171 -16.34 9.50 0.17
N PRO A 172 -15.42 10.41 0.57
CA PRO A 172 -15.32 11.73 -0.01
C PRO A 172 -15.11 11.68 -1.53
N LYS A 173 -15.82 12.54 -2.27
CA LYS A 173 -15.58 12.70 -3.71
C LYS A 173 -14.31 13.52 -3.89
N ILE A 174 -13.29 12.92 -4.49
CA ILE A 174 -12.06 13.61 -4.87
C ILE A 174 -11.82 13.48 -6.37
N LYS A 175 -11.04 14.41 -6.92
CA LYS A 175 -10.64 14.38 -8.33
C LYS A 175 -9.53 13.36 -8.56
N GLY A 176 -9.39 12.97 -9.82
CA GLY A 176 -8.31 12.13 -10.32
C GLY A 176 -8.80 10.74 -10.75
N PRO A 177 -8.07 10.11 -11.68
CA PRO A 177 -8.46 8.85 -12.24
C PRO A 177 -8.23 7.69 -11.25
N GLU A 178 -9.11 6.71 -11.31
CA GLU A 178 -8.95 5.43 -10.63
C GLU A 178 -8.21 4.40 -11.51
N LEU A 179 -7.47 3.51 -10.86
CA LEU A 179 -6.82 2.33 -11.44
C LEU A 179 -7.14 1.13 -10.55
N GLU A 180 -7.62 0.04 -11.17
CA GLU A 180 -7.88 -1.21 -10.46
C GLU A 180 -6.60 -1.86 -9.97
N LEU A 181 -6.63 -2.46 -8.76
CA LEU A 181 -5.48 -3.17 -8.21
C LEU A 181 -5.15 -4.49 -8.94
N ALA A 182 -6.01 -4.93 -9.87
CA ALA A 182 -5.72 -6.05 -10.76
C ALA A 182 -4.54 -5.77 -11.71
N GLU A 183 -4.18 -4.49 -11.89
CA GLU A 183 -3.04 -4.05 -12.68
C GLU A 183 -1.78 -3.78 -11.83
N VAL A 184 -1.90 -3.77 -10.49
CA VAL A 184 -0.86 -3.31 -9.54
C VAL A 184 -0.37 -4.45 -8.66
N PHE A 185 0.95 -4.58 -8.50
CA PHE A 185 1.49 -5.51 -7.50
C PHE A 185 1.32 -4.96 -6.09
N VAL A 186 0.85 -5.81 -5.19
CA VAL A 186 0.70 -5.52 -3.77
C VAL A 186 1.53 -6.53 -3.00
N PRO A 187 2.48 -6.11 -2.13
CA PRO A 187 3.15 -7.03 -1.25
C PRO A 187 2.19 -7.47 -0.14
N ILE A 188 1.93 -8.77 -0.03
CA ILE A 188 1.12 -9.34 1.06
C ILE A 188 1.94 -10.28 1.92
N HIS A 189 1.64 -10.29 3.21
CA HIS A 189 2.25 -11.22 4.15
C HIS A 189 1.46 -12.54 4.13
N THR A 190 2.10 -13.63 3.71
CA THR A 190 1.43 -14.89 3.33
C THR A 190 1.27 -15.87 4.49
N ASN A 191 2.15 -15.83 5.49
CA ASN A 191 2.11 -16.76 6.62
C ASN A 191 1.13 -16.30 7.71
N TYR A 192 1.06 -14.98 7.87
CA TYR A 192 0.29 -14.27 8.87
C TYR A 192 -0.38 -13.12 8.13
N GLY A 193 -1.65 -13.26 7.73
CA GLY A 193 -2.33 -12.28 6.89
C GLY A 193 -2.53 -10.97 7.66
N CYS A 194 -3.77 -10.67 8.03
CA CYS A 194 -4.07 -9.51 8.86
C CYS A 194 -4.19 -9.90 10.32
N TYR A 195 -3.70 -9.05 11.22
CA TYR A 195 -4.00 -9.18 12.64
C TYR A 195 -5.51 -9.01 12.90
N ASP A 196 -6.06 -9.96 13.65
CA ASP A 196 -7.45 -10.04 14.06
C ASP A 196 -7.57 -9.98 15.59
N SER A 197 -8.05 -8.85 16.08
CA SER A 197 -8.30 -8.63 17.51
C SER A 197 -9.74 -9.02 17.87
N ARG A 198 -10.01 -10.32 18.03
CA ARG A 198 -11.33 -10.87 18.42
C ARG A 198 -12.45 -10.50 17.42
N GLY A 199 -12.20 -10.73 16.13
CA GLY A 199 -13.12 -10.43 15.02
C GLY A 199 -12.90 -9.05 14.40
N LYS A 200 -12.03 -8.21 14.98
CA LYS A 200 -11.83 -6.81 14.53
C LYS A 200 -10.46 -6.63 13.88
N ILE A 201 -10.46 -6.01 12.70
CA ILE A 201 -9.23 -5.68 11.98
C ILE A 201 -8.62 -4.42 12.58
N ILE A 202 -7.35 -4.50 13.00
CA ILE A 202 -6.62 -3.33 13.52
C ILE A 202 -5.92 -2.60 12.36
N ARG A 203 -6.40 -1.39 12.06
CA ARG A 203 -5.94 -0.56 10.94
C ARG A 203 -4.78 0.34 11.37
N CYS A 204 -3.78 0.49 10.51
CA CYS A 204 -2.63 1.36 10.75
C CYS A 204 -3.04 2.83 10.87
N ALA A 205 -4.10 3.23 10.18
CA ALA A 205 -4.69 4.57 10.24
C ALA A 205 -5.19 4.97 11.65
N HIS A 206 -5.60 4.00 12.47
CA HIS A 206 -6.18 4.25 13.79
C HIS A 206 -5.24 3.89 14.94
N VAL A 207 -4.40 2.89 14.74
CA VAL A 207 -3.52 2.35 15.77
C VAL A 207 -2.09 2.35 15.25
N GLY A 208 -1.28 3.27 15.76
CA GLY A 208 0.15 3.32 15.50
C GLY A 208 0.89 2.11 16.08
N GLN A 209 2.08 1.83 15.56
CA GLN A 209 2.82 0.60 15.84
C GLN A 209 3.07 0.33 17.33
N ARG A 210 3.49 1.35 18.08
CA ARG A 210 3.76 1.21 19.51
C ARG A 210 2.50 0.77 20.28
N LYS A 211 1.39 1.48 20.06
CA LYS A 211 0.09 1.16 20.66
C LYS A 211 -0.39 -0.22 20.24
N PHE A 212 -0.19 -0.59 18.97
CA PHE A 212 -0.50 -1.95 18.49
C PHE A 212 0.25 -3.02 19.30
N HIS A 213 1.56 -2.85 19.49
CA HIS A 213 2.40 -3.79 20.21
C HIS A 213 2.06 -3.88 21.71
N GLU A 214 1.76 -2.74 22.35
CA GLU A 214 1.45 -2.66 23.78
C GLU A 214 0.05 -3.18 24.11
N ASP A 215 -0.97 -2.81 23.32
CA ASP A 215 -2.38 -3.00 23.71
C ASP A 215 -3.07 -4.14 22.96
N PHE A 216 -2.65 -4.44 21.73
CA PHE A 216 -3.40 -5.31 20.82
C PHE A 216 -2.71 -6.62 20.56
N PHE A 217 -1.41 -6.60 20.26
CA PHE A 217 -0.68 -7.74 19.73
C PHE A 217 -0.73 -8.98 20.65
N ARG A 218 -1.20 -10.08 20.08
CA ARG A 218 -1.18 -11.42 20.67
C ARG A 218 -0.84 -12.41 19.57
N LYS A 219 0.29 -13.09 19.74
CA LYS A 219 0.78 -14.07 18.76
C LYS A 219 -0.29 -15.11 18.43
N GLY A 220 -0.51 -15.36 17.14
CA GLY A 220 -1.46 -16.37 16.65
C GLY A 220 -2.89 -15.86 16.52
N SER A 221 -3.10 -14.54 16.62
CA SER A 221 -4.40 -13.89 16.38
C SER A 221 -4.48 -13.33 14.95
N SER A 222 -3.99 -14.09 13.96
CA SER A 222 -4.06 -13.71 12.54
C SER A 222 -5.19 -14.42 11.80
N LYS A 223 -5.86 -13.70 10.92
CA LYS A 223 -6.60 -14.33 9.82
C LYS A 223 -5.63 -14.67 8.69
N LYS A 224 -5.85 -15.81 8.02
CA LYS A 224 -5.11 -16.15 6.80
C LYS A 224 -5.48 -15.16 5.69
N TRP A 225 -4.49 -14.74 4.90
CA TRP A 225 -4.69 -13.70 3.89
C TRP A 225 -5.70 -14.11 2.80
N ASP A 226 -5.76 -15.39 2.44
CA ASP A 226 -6.66 -15.95 1.42
C ASP A 226 -8.13 -15.93 1.85
N ASN A 227 -8.40 -15.80 3.15
CA ASN A 227 -9.73 -15.58 3.69
C ASN A 227 -10.14 -14.10 3.73
N ILE A 228 -9.21 -13.17 3.49
CA ILE A 228 -9.43 -11.72 3.68
C ILE A 228 -9.28 -10.96 2.37
N LEU A 229 -8.44 -11.43 1.46
CA LEU A 229 -8.15 -10.79 0.19
C LEU A 229 -8.52 -11.70 -0.98
N LYS A 230 -9.17 -11.12 -1.98
CA LYS A 230 -9.43 -11.76 -3.27
C LYS A 230 -8.22 -11.52 -4.18
N ILE A 231 -7.56 -12.60 -4.57
CA ILE A 231 -6.39 -12.58 -5.47
C ILE A 231 -6.80 -13.01 -6.88
N ARG A 232 -6.15 -12.43 -7.89
CA ARG A 232 -6.30 -12.79 -9.29
C ARG A 232 -5.37 -13.93 -9.72
#